data_AF-A0A8A0RP70-F1
#
_entry.id   AF-A0A8A0RP70-F1
#
_cell.length_a   1.000
_cell.length_b   1.000
_cell.length_c   1.000
_cell.angle_alpha   90.00
_cell.angle_beta   90.00
_cell.angle_gamma   90.00
#
_symmetry.space_group_name_H-M   'P 1'
#
loop_
_entity.id
_entity.type
_entity.pdbx_description
1 polymer ?
#
loop_
_entity_poly.entity_id
_entity_poly.type
_entity_poly.pdbx_seq_one_letter_code
_entity_poly.pdbx_strand_id
1 'polypeptide(L)'
;MIKELLLSLMNRLGMLMMLALFLSRTKLFKRLVTKQNITFQEKLMLTLIFGILGSLGSYFSISFHGALVNTRIIGVAAGGLLGGPLVGFGAGLLAGVHRWFIDIGGSFHLFHHII
;
A
#
# COMPACT_ATOMS: atom_id res chain seq x y z
N MET A 1 -17.91 1.55 -20.31
CA MET A 1 -17.00 0.47 -19.82
C MET A 1 -15.64 1.00 -19.37
N ILE A 2 -14.79 1.52 -20.26
CA ILE A 2 -13.47 2.08 -19.86
C ILE A 2 -13.61 3.32 -18.97
N LYS A 3 -14.56 4.22 -19.27
CA LYS A 3 -14.82 5.42 -18.45
C LYS A 3 -15.19 5.09 -17.01
N GLU A 4 -16.03 4.08 -16.79
CA GLU A 4 -16.44 3.61 -15.46
C GLU A 4 -15.27 3.01 -14.67
N LEU A 5 -14.44 2.21 -15.33
CA LEU A 5 -13.22 1.67 -14.71
C LEU A 5 -12.27 2.81 -14.32
N LEU A 6 -12.04 3.76 -15.24
CA LEU A 6 -11.16 4.90 -15.01
C LEU A 6 -11.65 5.73 -13.82
N LEU A 7 -12.95 6.04 -13.77
CA LEU A 7 -13.59 6.75 -12.66
C LEU A 7 -13.46 5.98 -11.34
N SER A 8 -13.67 4.67 -11.35
CA SER A 8 -13.51 3.82 -10.17
C SER A 8 -12.06 3.82 -9.65
N LEU A 9 -11.08 3.68 -10.56
CA LEU A 9 -9.66 3.75 -10.22
C LEU A 9 -9.29 5.12 -9.67
N MET A 10 -9.73 6.20 -10.31
CA MET A 10 -9.49 7.56 -9.84
C MET A 10 -10.08 7.79 -8.45
N ASN A 11 -11.28 7.29 -8.16
CA ASN A 11 -11.90 7.43 -6.85
C ASN A 11 -11.07 6.71 -5.77
N ARG A 12 -10.66 5.47 -6.03
CA ARG A 12 -9.86 4.68 -5.08
C ARG A 12 -8.45 5.20 -4.89
N LEU A 13 -7.81 5.66 -5.96
CA LEU A 13 -6.53 6.37 -5.90
C LEU A 13 -6.69 7.68 -5.15
N GLY A 14 -7.79 8.41 -5.36
CA GLY A 14 -8.12 9.64 -4.64
C GLY A 14 -8.23 9.42 -3.13
N MET A 15 -8.90 8.34 -2.69
CA MET A 15 -8.96 7.96 -1.27
C MET A 15 -7.56 7.66 -0.71
N LEU A 16 -6.76 6.86 -1.43
CA LEU A 16 -5.38 6.56 -1.04
C LEU A 16 -4.51 7.82 -0.95
N MET A 17 -4.60 8.70 -1.95
CA MET A 17 -3.89 9.97 -1.96
C MET A 17 -4.35 10.88 -0.82
N MET A 18 -5.65 10.96 -0.53
CA MET A 18 -6.14 11.74 0.61
C MET A 18 -5.55 11.24 1.92
N LEU A 19 -5.52 9.92 2.14
CA LEU A 19 -4.90 9.32 3.34
C LEU A 19 -3.39 9.60 3.39
N ALA A 20 -2.68 9.42 2.28
CA ALA A 20 -1.25 9.69 2.20
C ALA A 20 -0.93 11.17 2.44
N LEU A 21 -1.73 12.09 1.88
CA LEU A 21 -1.59 13.52 2.08
C LEU A 21 -1.90 13.92 3.52
N PHE A 22 -2.98 13.40 4.11
CA PHE A 22 -3.31 13.63 5.51
C PHE A 22 -2.16 13.22 6.43
N LEU A 23 -1.64 12.01 6.21
CA LEU A 23 -0.48 11.49 6.93
C LEU A 23 0.77 12.35 6.73
N SER A 24 1.03 12.79 5.50
CA SER A 24 2.15 13.68 5.15
C SER A 24 2.09 15.04 5.85
N ARG A 25 0.89 15.52 6.20
CA ARG A 25 0.72 16.77 6.97
C ARG A 25 1.04 16.61 8.45
N THR A 26 1.07 15.38 8.99
CA THR A 26 1.32 15.16 10.42
C THR A 26 2.76 15.55 10.81
N LYS A 27 2.92 16.08 12.03
CA LYS A 27 4.24 16.47 12.57
C LYS A 27 5.20 15.27 12.65
N LEU A 28 4.67 14.09 12.98
CA LEU A 28 5.44 12.86 13.06
C LEU A 28 6.04 12.49 11.70
N PHE A 29 5.22 12.42 10.65
CA PHE A 29 5.69 12.03 9.32
C PHE A 29 6.73 13.00 8.78
N LYS A 30 6.50 14.31 8.90
CA LYS A 30 7.47 15.34 8.51
C LYS A 30 8.80 15.18 9.25
N ARG A 31 8.75 14.93 10.57
CA ARG A 31 9.96 14.71 11.36
C ARG A 31 10.73 13.47 10.91
N LEU A 32 10.04 12.38 10.60
CA LEU A 32 10.67 11.12 10.18
C LEU A 32 11.30 11.21 8.79
N VAL A 33 10.66 11.90 7.84
CA VAL A 33 11.14 11.99 6.45
C VAL A 33 12.23 13.04 6.25
N THR A 34 12.19 14.16 6.99
CA THR A 34 13.20 15.24 6.84
C THR A 34 14.49 14.96 7.61
N LYS A 35 14.50 13.96 8.50
CA LYS A 35 15.66 13.66 9.33
C LYS A 35 16.77 12.99 8.50
N GLN A 36 17.97 13.57 8.53
CA GLN A 36 19.12 13.03 7.78
C GLN A 36 19.63 11.71 8.36
N ASN A 37 19.65 11.58 9.70
CA ASN A 37 20.11 10.38 10.40
C ASN A 37 18.94 9.64 11.05
N ILE A 38 18.27 8.80 10.24
CA ILE A 38 17.13 8.00 10.68
C ILE A 38 17.63 6.81 11.51
N THR A 39 17.16 6.69 12.76
CA THR A 39 17.49 5.59 13.66
C THR A 39 16.75 4.31 13.26
N PHE A 40 17.16 3.17 13.80
CA PHE A 40 16.47 1.90 13.55
C PHE A 40 14.99 1.93 13.98
N GLN A 41 14.69 2.56 15.12
CA GLN A 41 13.30 2.73 15.59
C GLN A 41 12.47 3.57 14.63
N GLU A 42 13.04 4.64 14.07
CA GLU A 42 12.35 5.50 13.09
C GLU A 42 12.14 4.79 11.75
N LYS A 43 13.10 3.96 11.32
CA LYS A 43 12.90 3.06 10.17
C LYS A 43 11.76 2.07 10.43
N LEU A 44 11.68 1.50 11.63
CA LEU A 44 10.58 0.60 12.01
C LEU A 44 9.23 1.35 12.00
N MET A 45 9.18 2.59 12.47
CA MET A 45 7.97 3.42 12.39
C MET A 45 7.56 3.70 10.94
N LEU A 46 8.52 4.07 10.08
CA LEU A 46 8.25 4.27 8.65
C LEU A 46 7.76 2.97 7.99
N THR A 47 8.36 1.84 8.33
CA THR A 47 7.94 0.50 7.87
C THR A 47 6.49 0.22 8.24
N LEU A 48 6.09 0.50 9.49
CA LEU A 48 4.72 0.32 9.95
C LEU A 48 3.75 1.28 9.23
N ILE A 49 4.11 2.55 9.11
CA ILE A 49 3.28 3.57 8.44
C ILE A 49 3.01 3.20 6.98
N PHE A 50 4.07 2.89 6.21
CA PHE A 50 3.95 2.54 4.80
C PHE A 50 3.40 1.13 4.59
N GLY A 51 3.67 0.21 5.51
CA GLY A 51 3.06 -1.11 5.55
C GLY A 51 1.54 -1.03 5.70
N ILE A 52 1.05 -0.20 6.65
CA ILE A 52 -0.39 0.05 6.83
C ILE A 52 -0.98 0.72 5.60
N LEU A 53 -0.33 1.74 5.02
CA LEU A 53 -0.78 2.36 3.76
C LEU A 53 -0.90 1.32 2.62
N GLY A 54 0.08 0.42 2.49
CA GLY A 54 0.06 -0.67 1.53
C GLY A 54 -1.08 -1.66 1.80
N SER A 55 -1.27 -2.06 3.06
CA SER A 55 -2.38 -2.90 3.50
C SER A 55 -3.73 -2.29 3.15
N LEU A 56 -3.91 -0.98 3.39
CA LEU A 56 -5.11 -0.23 3.01
C LEU A 56 -5.37 -0.26 1.50
N GLY A 57 -4.31 -0.19 0.69
CA GLY A 57 -4.40 -0.38 -0.76
C GLY A 57 -5.00 -1.73 -1.17
N SER A 58 -4.88 -2.78 -0.36
CA SER A 58 -5.51 -4.07 -0.68
C SER A 58 -7.04 -4.00 -0.61
N TYR A 59 -7.61 -3.16 0.26
CA TYR A 59 -9.05 -2.91 0.31
C TYR A 59 -9.53 -1.98 -0.81
N PHE A 60 -8.66 -1.08 -1.27
CA PHE A 60 -8.92 -0.18 -2.38
C PHE A 60 -8.55 -0.78 -3.76
N SER A 61 -8.41 -2.10 -3.86
CA SER A 61 -8.16 -2.79 -5.13
C SER A 61 -9.46 -3.07 -5.89
N ILE A 62 -9.42 -3.03 -7.23
CA ILE A 62 -10.60 -3.24 -8.10
C ILE A 62 -10.47 -4.60 -8.78
N SER A 63 -11.54 -5.40 -8.72
CA SER A 63 -11.66 -6.57 -9.59
C SER A 63 -12.15 -6.11 -10.96
N PHE A 64 -11.33 -6.33 -11.99
CA PHE A 64 -11.67 -6.04 -13.38
C PHE A 64 -11.35 -7.26 -14.22
N HIS A 65 -12.37 -7.86 -14.85
CA HIS A 65 -12.23 -9.05 -15.71
C HIS A 65 -11.48 -10.23 -15.03
N GLY A 66 -11.76 -10.49 -13.75
CA GLY A 66 -11.07 -11.55 -13.01
C GLY A 66 -9.64 -11.22 -12.59
N ALA A 67 -9.13 -10.02 -12.89
CA ALA A 67 -7.85 -9.54 -12.39
C ALA A 67 -8.05 -8.47 -11.30
N LEU A 68 -7.34 -8.62 -10.18
CA LEU A 68 -7.29 -7.59 -9.14
C LEU A 68 -6.25 -6.54 -9.50
N VAL A 69 -6.70 -5.33 -9.79
CA VAL A 69 -5.83 -4.17 -9.99
C VAL A 69 -5.27 -3.74 -8.64
N ASN A 70 -3.97 -3.96 -8.46
CA ASN A 70 -3.30 -3.85 -7.18
C ASN A 70 -2.86 -2.41 -6.87
N THR A 71 -3.45 -1.81 -5.84
CA THR A 71 -3.08 -0.46 -5.37
C THR A 71 -2.18 -0.48 -4.11
N ARG A 72 -1.85 -1.66 -3.56
CA ARG A 72 -0.90 -1.85 -2.43
C ARG A 72 0.48 -1.27 -2.72
N ILE A 73 0.94 -1.45 -3.95
CA ILE A 73 2.31 -1.11 -4.36
C ILE A 73 2.62 0.36 -4.12
N ILE A 74 1.62 1.23 -4.13
CA ILE A 74 1.78 2.66 -3.90
C ILE A 74 2.37 2.93 -2.51
N GLY A 75 1.81 2.33 -1.45
CA GLY A 75 2.31 2.49 -0.09
C GLY A 75 3.70 1.89 0.11
N VAL A 76 3.92 0.68 -0.43
CA VAL A 76 5.20 -0.03 -0.32
C VAL A 76 6.32 0.71 -1.06
N ALA A 77 6.05 1.15 -2.29
CA ALA A 77 7.00 1.89 -3.11
C ALA A 77 7.33 3.25 -2.49
N ALA A 78 6.32 3.98 -1.97
CA ALA A 78 6.55 5.24 -1.26
C ALA A 78 7.44 5.03 -0.02
N GLY A 79 7.24 3.93 0.72
CA GLY A 79 8.10 3.58 1.86
C GLY A 79 9.53 3.26 1.49
N GLY A 80 9.75 2.55 0.38
CA GLY A 80 11.08 2.31 -0.16
C GLY A 80 11.78 3.60 -0.61
N LEU A 81 11.04 4.50 -1.26
CA LEU A 81 11.56 5.76 -1.77
C LEU A 81 11.93 6.73 -0.64
N LEU A 82 11.08 6.83 0.39
CA LEU A 82 11.22 7.83 1.46
C LEU A 82 12.01 7.31 2.67
N GLY A 83 11.90 6.03 3.00
CA GLY A 83 12.59 5.40 4.15
C GLY A 83 13.78 4.52 3.77
N GLY A 84 14.03 4.33 2.46
CA GLY A 84 15.10 3.49 1.93
C GLY A 84 14.71 2.01 1.76
N PRO A 85 15.61 1.18 1.19
CA PRO A 85 15.28 -0.18 0.75
C PRO A 85 14.77 -1.09 1.87
N LEU A 86 15.35 -1.00 3.08
CA LEU A 86 14.93 -1.81 4.22
C LEU A 86 13.51 -1.48 4.69
N VAL A 87 13.12 -0.20 4.61
CA VAL A 87 11.76 0.24 4.95
C VAL A 87 10.76 -0.28 3.92
N GLY A 88 11.08 -0.16 2.63
CA GLY A 88 10.24 -0.70 1.55
C GLY A 88 10.06 -2.22 1.66
N PHE A 89 11.15 -2.95 1.92
CA PHE A 89 11.10 -4.39 2.14
C PHE A 89 10.20 -4.77 3.33
N GLY A 90 10.41 -4.13 4.49
CA GLY A 90 9.59 -4.37 5.68
C GLY A 90 8.11 -4.01 5.46
N ALA A 91 7.83 -2.89 4.80
CA ALA A 91 6.47 -2.46 4.47
C ALA A 91 5.80 -3.45 3.51
N GLY A 92 6.56 -3.95 2.53
CA GLY A 92 6.12 -4.98 1.60
C GLY A 92 5.76 -6.29 2.29
N LEU A 93 6.60 -6.75 3.22
CA LEU A 93 6.32 -7.93 4.05
C LEU A 93 5.05 -7.73 4.87
N LEU A 94 4.92 -6.60 5.58
CA LEU A 94 3.72 -6.31 6.37
C LEU A 94 2.44 -6.32 5.52
N ALA A 95 2.46 -5.61 4.39
CA ALA A 95 1.29 -5.52 3.51
C ALA A 95 0.98 -6.86 2.81
N GLY A 96 2.01 -7.64 2.49
CA GLY A 96 1.89 -8.97 1.91
C GLY A 96 1.30 -9.99 2.88
N VAL A 97 1.82 -10.04 4.12
CA VAL A 97 1.30 -10.89 5.19
C VAL A 97 -0.15 -10.52 5.51
N HIS A 98 -0.46 -9.24 5.63
CA HIS A 98 -1.82 -8.77 5.83
C HIS A 98 -2.77 -9.22 4.70
N ARG A 99 -2.34 -9.13 3.44
CA ARG A 99 -3.12 -9.64 2.30
C ARG A 99 -3.34 -11.14 2.41
N TRP A 100 -2.30 -11.88 2.78
CA TRP A 100 -2.39 -13.33 2.91
C TRP A 100 -3.47 -13.70 3.93
N PHE A 101 -3.49 -13.07 5.10
CA PHE A 101 -4.53 -13.31 6.12
C PHE A 101 -5.96 -12.99 5.65
N ILE A 102 -6.15 -11.90 4.92
CA ILE A 102 -7.49 -11.54 4.40
C ILE A 102 -7.95 -12.49 3.30
N ASP A 103 -7.00 -13.09 2.58
CA ASP A 103 -7.29 -13.83 1.35
C ASP A 103 -7.02 -15.33 1.45
N ILE A 104 -6.94 -15.87 2.67
CA ILE A 104 -6.69 -17.29 2.99
C ILE A 104 -7.62 -18.28 2.25
N GLY A 105 -8.72 -17.82 1.63
CA GLY A 105 -9.59 -18.64 0.77
C GLY A 105 -9.96 -18.06 -0.61
N GLY A 106 -9.45 -16.89 -1.00
CA GLY A 106 -9.93 -16.15 -2.19
C GLY A 106 -9.06 -16.31 -3.44
N SER A 107 -7.74 -16.16 -3.30
CA SER A 107 -6.81 -16.24 -4.43
C SER A 107 -6.74 -17.63 -5.07
N PHE A 108 -6.88 -18.70 -4.29
CA PHE A 108 -6.78 -20.07 -4.82
C PHE A 108 -7.97 -20.46 -5.70
N HIS A 109 -9.14 -19.85 -5.49
CA HIS A 109 -10.34 -20.11 -6.29
C HIS A 109 -10.33 -19.41 -7.66
N LEU A 110 -9.52 -18.35 -7.83
CA LEU A 110 -9.41 -17.62 -9.10
C LEU A 110 -8.46 -18.30 -10.11
N PHE A 111 -7.41 -18.97 -9.63
CA PHE A 111 -6.47 -19.67 -10.50
C PHE A 111 -7.09 -20.88 -11.20
N HIS A 112 -8.09 -21.53 -10.58
CA HIS A 112 -8.78 -22.69 -11.17
C HIS A 112 -9.76 -22.32 -12.30
N HIS A 113 -10.08 -21.03 -12.46
CA HIS A 113 -10.94 -20.54 -13.55
C HIS A 113 -10.15 -19.89 -14.70
N ILE A 114 -8.82 -19.76 -14.54
CA ILE A 114 -7.92 -19.10 -15.50
C ILE A 114 -6.91 -20.08 -16.13
N ILE A 115 -6.77 -21.29 -15.57
CA ILE A 115 -5.98 -22.40 -16.14
C ILE A 115 -6.93 -23.49 -16.64
#